data_AF-A0A7T4YHJ4-F1
#
_entry.id   AF-A0A7T4YHJ4-F1
#
_cell.length_a   1.000
_cell.length_b   1.000
_cell.length_c   1.000
_cell.angle_alpha   90.00
_cell.angle_beta   90.00
_cell.angle_gamma   90.00
#
_symmetry.space_group_name_H-M   'P 1'
#
loop_
_entity.id
_entity.type
_entity.pdbx_description
1 polymer ?
#
loop_
_entity_poly.entity_id
_entity_poly.type
_entity_poly.pdbx_seq_one_letter_code
_entity_poly.pdbx_strand_id
1 'polypeptide(L)' 'MAASEKQVKYALSFLRGAGFSTDHMNSKFIELGASEEDCKGPVRDWLANMERSEITELIDLLKSYVY' A
#
# COMPACT_ATOMS: atom_id res chain seq x y z
N MET A 1 -11.72 3.28 11.56
CA MET A 1 -10.51 3.77 12.29
C MET A 1 -9.35 3.66 11.31
N ALA A 2 -8.63 4.75 11.07
CA ALA A 2 -7.57 4.80 10.06
C ALA A 2 -6.41 3.84 10.38
N ALA A 3 -5.62 3.49 9.35
CA ALA A 3 -4.44 2.67 9.47
C ALA A 3 -3.45 3.22 10.52
N SER A 4 -2.95 2.35 11.39
CA SER A 4 -1.91 2.75 12.35
C SER A 4 -0.56 2.90 11.65
N GLU A 5 0.32 3.79 12.14
CA GLU A 5 1.68 3.96 11.60
C GLU A 5 2.47 2.64 11.51
N LYS A 6 2.22 1.70 12.43
CA LYS A 6 2.82 0.36 12.38
C LYS A 6 2.35 -0.43 11.15
N GLN A 7 1.06 -0.38 10.81
CA GLN A 7 0.52 -1.05 9.62
C GLN A 7 1.07 -0.39 8.34
N VAL A 8 1.16 0.94 8.31
CA VAL A 8 1.77 1.68 7.19
C VAL A 8 3.22 1.26 6.96
N LYS A 9 4.04 1.21 8.03
CA LYS A 9 5.44 0.74 7.92
C LYS A 9 5.56 -0.71 7.45
N TYR A 10 4.66 -1.58 7.92
CA TYR A 10 4.60 -2.97 7.48
C TYR A 10 4.24 -3.07 5.99
N ALA A 11 3.19 -2.38 5.55
CA ALA A 11 2.76 -2.35 4.15
C ALA A 11 3.88 -1.84 3.22
N LEU A 12 4.57 -0.75 3.58
CA LEU A 12 5.74 -0.25 2.83
C LEU A 12 6.85 -1.29 2.69
N SER A 13 7.10 -2.08 3.73
CA SER A 13 8.14 -3.12 3.69
C SER A 13 7.77 -4.25 2.73
N PHE A 14 6.49 -4.66 2.70
CA PHE A 14 6.01 -5.67 1.76
C PHE A 14 5.91 -5.15 0.32
N LEU A 15 5.48 -3.90 0.12
CA LEU A 15 5.50 -3.25 -1.20
C LEU A 15 6.90 -3.28 -1.81
N ARG A 16 7.92 -2.92 -1.02
CA ARG A 16 9.32 -3.00 -1.45
C ARG A 16 9.74 -4.42 -1.79
N GLY A 17 9.32 -5.41 -0.98
CA GLY A 17 9.60 -6.83 -1.23
C GLY A 17 8.95 -7.36 -2.51
N ALA A 18 7.74 -6.88 -2.82
CA ALA A 18 6.99 -7.21 -4.04
C ALA A 18 7.43 -6.39 -5.27
N GLY A 19 8.42 -5.50 -5.14
CA GLY A 19 8.97 -4.72 -6.24
C GLY A 19 8.18 -3.44 -6.60
N PHE A 20 7.31 -2.98 -5.71
CA PHE A 20 6.61 -1.70 -5.84
C PHE A 20 7.46 -0.54 -5.30
N SER A 21 7.21 0.66 -5.84
CA SER A 21 7.79 1.91 -5.35
C SER A 21 7.25 2.21 -3.93
N THR A 22 8.08 2.74 -3.02
CA THR A 22 7.65 3.12 -1.67
C THR A 22 7.53 4.63 -1.47
N ASP A 23 7.99 5.42 -2.44
CA ASP A 23 8.05 6.87 -2.35
C ASP A 23 6.84 7.51 -3.03
N HIS A 24 6.68 7.23 -4.32
CA HIS A 24 5.54 7.69 -5.13
C HIS A 24 4.79 6.52 -5.75
N MET A 25 3.47 6.63 -5.76
CA MET A 25 2.62 5.68 -6.46
C MET A 25 2.84 5.78 -7.97
N ASN A 26 2.47 4.72 -8.66
CA ASN A 26 2.50 4.62 -10.11
C ASN A 26 1.36 3.72 -10.58
N SER A 27 1.20 3.56 -11.90
CA SER A 27 0.09 2.81 -12.49
C SER A 27 -0.03 1.35 -12.01
N LYS A 28 1.04 0.74 -11.46
CA LYS A 28 0.95 -0.63 -10.91
C LYS A 28 0.14 -0.70 -9.62
N PHE A 29 -0.04 0.42 -8.91
CA PHE A 29 -0.85 0.46 -7.70
C PHE A 29 -2.35 0.24 -8.01
N ILE A 30 -2.77 0.42 -9.26
CA ILE A 30 -4.13 0.08 -9.70
C ILE A 30 -4.38 -1.43 -9.52
N GLU A 31 -3.37 -2.27 -9.72
CA GLU A 31 -3.45 -3.73 -9.49
C GLU A 31 -3.64 -4.07 -8.00
N LEU A 32 -3.30 -3.13 -7.11
CA LEU A 32 -3.45 -3.23 -5.66
C LEU A 32 -4.74 -2.56 -5.16
N GLY A 33 -5.60 -2.08 -6.06
CA GLY A 33 -6.87 -1.41 -5.73
C GLY A 33 -6.79 0.10 -5.54
N ALA A 34 -5.66 0.74 -5.89
CA ALA A 34 -5.60 2.20 -5.93
C ALA A 34 -6.40 2.78 -7.11
N SER A 35 -6.97 3.97 -6.92
CA SER A 35 -7.59 4.70 -8.03
C SER A 35 -6.52 5.39 -8.89
N GLU A 36 -6.87 5.77 -10.12
CA GLU A 36 -5.98 6.54 -10.99
C GLU A 36 -5.60 7.91 -10.39
N GLU A 37 -6.47 8.48 -9.54
CA GLU A 37 -6.20 9.72 -8.81
C GLU A 37 -5.16 9.51 -7.69
N ASP A 38 -5.26 8.41 -6.95
CA ASP A 38 -4.30 8.03 -5.90
C ASP A 38 -2.89 7.82 -6.47
N CYS A 39 -2.81 7.29 -7.71
CA CYS A 39 -1.55 6.99 -8.38
C CYS A 39 -0.65 8.21 -8.66
N LYS A 40 -1.11 9.42 -8.36
CA LYS A 40 -0.34 10.68 -8.48
C LYS A 40 0.32 11.10 -7.16
N GLY A 41 -0.04 10.45 -6.06
CA GLY A 41 0.38 10.82 -4.71
C GLY A 41 1.53 10.00 -4.13
N PRO A 42 2.01 10.39 -2.93
CA PRO A 42 2.99 9.62 -2.18
C PRO A 42 2.34 8.39 -1.56
N VAL A 43 3.05 7.25 -1.64
CA VAL A 43 2.54 5.94 -1.18
C VAL A 43 2.17 5.97 0.30
N ARG A 44 2.96 6.69 1.11
CA ARG A 44 2.71 6.82 2.55
C ARG A 44 1.37 7.49 2.86
N ASP A 45 0.96 8.47 2.06
CA ASP A 45 -0.30 9.19 2.27
C ASP A 45 -1.49 8.32 1.90
N TRP A 46 -1.41 7.61 0.78
CA TRP A 46 -2.40 6.59 0.39
C TRP A 46 -2.60 5.54 1.48
N LEU A 47 -1.51 4.95 1.98
CA LEU A 47 -1.56 3.96 3.07
C LEU A 47 -2.08 4.55 4.39
N ALA A 48 -1.82 5.82 4.67
CA ALA A 48 -2.27 6.47 5.90
C ALA A 48 -3.76 6.84 5.87
N ASN A 49 -4.31 7.09 4.68
CA ASN A 49 -5.73 7.36 4.47
C ASN A 49 -6.60 6.09 4.43
N MET A 50 -6.00 4.92 4.25
CA MET A 50 -6.72 3.64 4.29
C MET A 50 -7.36 3.37 5.65
N GLU A 51 -8.50 2.69 5.61
CA GLU A 51 -9.05 2.07 6.80
C GLU A 51 -8.20 0.89 7.27
N ARG A 52 -8.30 0.58 8.57
CA ARG A 52 -7.58 -0.54 9.18
C ARG A 52 -7.83 -1.87 8.47
N SER A 53 -9.04 -2.10 7.95
CA SER A 53 -9.39 -3.31 7.20
C SER A 53 -8.68 -3.35 5.86
N GLU A 54 -8.75 -2.26 5.08
CA GLU A 54 -8.15 -2.16 3.75
C GLU A 54 -6.63 -2.38 3.78
N ILE A 55 -5.92 -1.73 4.72
CA ILE A 55 -4.47 -1.93 4.83
C ILE A 55 -4.12 -3.36 5.27
N THR A 56 -5.00 -4.03 6.01
CA THR A 56 -4.79 -5.42 6.42
C THR A 56 -4.96 -6.35 5.23
N GLU A 57 -5.97 -6.15 4.40
CA GLU A 57 -6.18 -6.89 3.16
C GLU A 57 -5.05 -6.65 2.17
N LEU A 58 -4.59 -5.40 2.03
CA LEU A 58 -3.43 -5.06 1.21
C LEU A 58 -2.17 -5.79 1.70
N ILE A 59 -1.89 -5.79 3.00
CA ILE A 59 -0.74 -6.50 3.57
C ILE A 59 -0.84 -7.99 3.28
N ASP A 60 -2.03 -8.59 3.40
CA ASP A 60 -2.24 -10.01 3.12
C ASP A 60 -1.99 -10.35 1.65
N LEU A 61 -2.54 -9.54 0.75
CA LEU A 61 -2.30 -9.63 -0.69
C LEU A 61 -0.81 -9.50 -1.02
N LEU A 62 -0.12 -8.50 -0.47
CA LEU A 62 1.31 -8.30 -0.70
C LEU A 62 2.19 -9.44 -0.16
N LYS A 63 1.78 -10.11 0.92
CA LYS A 63 2.50 -11.32 1.38
C LYS A 63 2.50 -12.42 0.33
N SER A 64 1.40 -12.57 -0.42
CA SER A 64 1.30 -13.54 -1.52
C SER A 64 2.18 -13.19 -2.74
N TYR A 65 2.73 -11.98 -2.81
CA TYR A 65 3.71 -11.61 -3.85
C TYR A 65 5.15 -11.88 -3.42
N VAL A 66 5.41 -11.99 -2.12
CA VAL A 66 6.75 -12.14 -1.54
C VAL A 66 7.08 -13.60 -1.21
N TYR A 67 6.06 -14.45 -1.05
CA TYR A 67 6.15 -15.88 -0.73
C TYR A 67 5.34 -16.70 -1.72
#